data_AF-A0A6B0C4R4-F1
#
_entry.id   AF-A0A6B0C4R4-F1
#
_cell.length_a   1.000
_cell.length_b   1.000
_cell.length_c   1.000
_cell.angle_alpha   90.00
_cell.angle_beta   90.00
_cell.angle_gamma   90.00
#
_symmetry.space_group_name_H-M   'P 1'
#
loop_
_entity.id
_entity.type
_entity.pdbx_description
1 polymer ?
#
loop_
_entity_poly.entity_id
_entity_poly.type
_entity_poly.pdbx_seq_one_letter_code
_entity_poly.pdbx_strand_id
1 'polypeptide(L)' 'PGSHADIFNDAPSDTTIKEAAMLAGYFSKAGNSGQIPVDYTLIKNVHKPSGAKPGFVTYDNQKTLYATPDYELIQKMKQL' A
#
# COMPACT_ATOMS: atom_id res chain seq x y z
N PRO A 1 7.45 -4.88 7.28
CA PRO A 1 6.78 -3.80 8.04
C PRO A 1 6.79 -2.50 7.24
N GLY A 2 5.65 -1.85 7.11
CA GLY A 2 5.49 -0.61 6.37
C GLY A 2 4.18 0.07 6.70
N SER A 3 3.96 1.23 6.09
CA SER A 3 2.71 1.97 6.20
C SER A 3 1.57 1.26 5.48
N HIS A 4 0.36 1.44 6.01
CA HIS A 4 -0.86 1.17 5.24
C HIS A 4 -1.12 2.35 4.29
N ALA A 5 -1.70 2.07 3.12
CA ALA A 5 -2.13 3.08 2.16
C ALA A 5 -3.55 2.74 1.71
N ASP A 6 -4.46 3.70 1.86
CA ASP A 6 -5.88 3.54 1.53
C ASP A 6 -6.23 4.39 0.31
N ILE A 7 -7.03 3.83 -0.60
CA ILE A 7 -7.54 4.55 -1.77
C ILE A 7 -9.03 4.82 -1.54
N PHE A 8 -9.41 6.09 -1.45
CA PHE A 8 -10.81 6.52 -1.31
C PHE A 8 -11.46 6.67 -2.69
N ASN A 9 -11.73 5.54 -3.35
CA ASN A 9 -12.42 5.46 -4.63
C ASN A 9 -13.05 4.07 -4.78
N ASP A 10 -14.32 3.99 -5.20
CA ASP A 10 -15.04 2.72 -5.39
C ASP A 10 -14.54 1.92 -6.62
N ALA A 11 -13.96 2.61 -7.60
CA ALA A 11 -13.42 2.02 -8.82
C ALA A 11 -12.09 2.70 -9.20
N PRO A 12 -11.01 2.49 -8.41
CA PRO A 12 -9.72 3.09 -8.69
C PRO A 12 -9.13 2.52 -9.98
N SER A 13 -8.45 3.39 -10.74
CA SER A 13 -7.72 2.96 -11.92
C SER A 13 -6.50 2.11 -11.53
N ASP A 14 -6.03 1.27 -12.45
CA ASP A 14 -4.77 0.52 -12.27
C ASP A 14 -3.58 1.45 -11.96
N THR A 15 -3.59 2.66 -12.51
CA THR A 15 -2.59 3.69 -12.22
C THR A 15 -2.64 4.09 -10.75
N THR A 16 -3.82 4.44 -10.23
CA THR A 16 -4.01 4.81 -8.82
C THR A 16 -3.59 3.67 -7.88
N ILE A 17 -3.90 2.41 -8.23
CA ILE A 17 -3.47 1.25 -7.44
C ILE A 17 -1.94 1.13 -7.42
N LYS A 18 -1.28 1.31 -8.57
CA LYS A 18 0.19 1.28 -8.66
C LYS A 18 0.85 2.41 -7.88
N GLU A 19 0.29 3.61 -7.94
CA GLU A 19 0.77 4.78 -7.20
C GLU A 19 0.65 4.58 -5.69
N ALA A 20 -0.50 4.10 -5.21
CA ALA A 20 -0.69 3.74 -3.81
C ALA A 20 0.27 2.64 -3.35
N ALA A 21 0.48 1.61 -4.18
CA ALA A 21 1.44 0.56 -3.90
C ALA A 21 2.88 1.08 -3.84
N MET A 22 3.23 2.03 -4.71
CA MET A 22 4.53 2.69 -4.71
C MET A 22 4.75 3.49 -3.42
N LEU A 23 3.74 4.24 -2.96
CA LEU A 23 3.78 4.96 -1.69
C LEU A 23 3.93 3.99 -0.50
N ALA A 24 3.14 2.91 -0.46
CA ALA A 24 3.21 1.89 0.60
C ALA A 24 4.59 1.21 0.63
N GLY A 25 5.12 0.84 -0.54
CA GLY A 25 6.45 0.27 -0.70
C GLY A 25 7.55 1.23 -0.24
N TYR A 26 7.46 2.50 -0.63
CA TYR A 26 8.40 3.56 -0.25
C TYR A 26 8.47 3.78 1.26
N PHE A 27 7.32 3.85 1.95
CA PHE A 27 7.26 4.00 3.41
C PHE A 27 7.39 2.66 4.17
N SER A 28 7.95 1.64 3.53
CA SER A 28 8.24 0.36 4.16
C SER A 28 9.72 0.19 4.49
N LYS A 29 10.06 -0.86 5.25
CA LYS A 29 11.46 -1.25 5.45
C LYS A 29 12.21 -1.57 4.14
N ALA A 30 11.49 -1.86 3.06
CA ALA A 30 12.05 -2.17 1.75
C ALA A 30 12.13 -0.95 0.82
N GLY A 31 11.82 0.27 1.28
CA GLY A 31 11.63 1.46 0.42
C GLY A 31 12.81 1.89 -0.46
N ASN A 32 14.02 1.36 -0.24
CA ASN A 32 15.19 1.58 -1.09
C ASN A 32 15.45 0.41 -2.08
N SER A 33 14.55 -0.56 -2.16
CA SER A 33 14.65 -1.74 -3.03
C SER A 33 13.74 -1.60 -4.25
N GLY A 34 14.11 -2.25 -5.35
CA GLY A 34 13.22 -2.42 -6.49
C GLY A 34 12.32 -3.66 -6.33
N GLN A 35 11.19 -3.67 -7.04
CA GLN A 35 10.26 -4.80 -7.09
C GLN A 35 9.79 -5.26 -5.69
N ILE A 36 9.37 -4.32 -4.86
CA ILE A 36 8.79 -4.57 -3.54
C ILE A 36 7.40 -5.20 -3.73
N PRO A 37 7.13 -6.39 -3.20
CA PRO A 37 5.78 -6.95 -3.21
C PRO A 37 4.88 -6.17 -2.26
N VAL A 38 3.73 -5.72 -2.76
CA VAL A 38 2.71 -4.98 -2.03
C VAL A 38 1.38 -5.66 -2.24
N ASP A 39 0.74 -6.07 -1.15
CA ASP A 39 -0.58 -6.66 -1.17
C ASP A 39 -1.66 -5.58 -1.13
N TYR A 40 -2.68 -5.73 -1.95
CA TYR A 40 -3.86 -4.88 -1.94
C TYR A 40 -5.13 -5.73 -1.96
N THR A 41 -6.16 -5.24 -1.26
CA THR A 41 -7.47 -5.87 -1.14
C THR A 41 -8.50 -4.79 -0.81
N LEU A 42 -9.79 -5.14 -0.81
CA LEU A 42 -10.83 -4.23 -0.37
C LEU A 42 -10.77 -4.05 1.15
N ILE A 43 -11.07 -2.84 1.65
CA ILE A 43 -11.00 -2.54 3.09
C ILE A 43 -11.85 -3.49 3.95
N LYS A 44 -12.99 -3.97 3.42
CA LYS A 44 -13.87 -4.94 4.11
C LYS A 44 -13.22 -6.31 4.36
N ASN A 45 -12.15 -6.63 3.64
CA ASN A 45 -11.38 -7.86 3.79
C ASN A 45 -10.28 -7.70 4.87
N VAL A 46 -10.03 -6.48 5.35
CA VAL A 46 -9.01 -6.20 6.37
C VAL A 46 -9.66 -6.28 7.76
N HIS A 47 -9.05 -7.08 8.63
CA HIS A 47 -9.55 -7.38 9.96
C HIS A 47 -8.49 -7.08 11.01
N LYS A 48 -8.90 -6.45 12.12
CA LYS A 48 -8.06 -6.28 13.30
C LYS A 48 -8.44 -7.34 14.35
N PRO A 49 -7.59 -8.34 14.63
CA PRO A 49 -7.88 -9.32 15.66
C PRO A 49 -8.04 -8.66 17.03
N SER A 50 -9.00 -9.15 17.82
CA SER A 50 -9.25 -8.63 19.17
C SER A 50 -8.00 -8.77 20.04
N GLY A 51 -7.63 -7.69 20.74
CA GLY A 51 -6.42 -7.65 21.58
C GLY A 51 -5.09 -7.49 20.84
N ALA A 52 -5.08 -7.40 19.49
CA ALA A 52 -3.85 -7.16 18.74
C ALA A 52 -3.31 -5.73 18.94
N LYS A 53 -1.98 -5.60 18.86
CA LYS A 53 -1.30 -4.30 18.95
C LYS A 53 -1.76 -3.34 17.84
N PRO A 54 -1.77 -2.01 18.08
CA PRO A 54 -2.06 -1.04 17.02
C PRO A 54 -1.18 -1.25 15.78
N GLY A 55 -1.79 -1.14 14.60
CA GLY A 55 -1.13 -1.38 13.31
C GLY A 55 -1.02 -2.85 12.90
N PHE A 56 -1.37 -3.81 13.77
CA PHE A 56 -1.48 -5.22 13.35
C PHE A 56 -2.86 -5.50 12.76
N VAL A 57 -2.87 -6.04 11.54
CA VAL A 57 -4.06 -6.44 10.81
C VAL A 57 -3.82 -7.78 10.11
N THR A 58 -4.90 -8.51 9.84
CA THR A 58 -4.93 -9.67 8.95
C THR A 58 -5.87 -9.36 7.80
N TYR A 59 -5.71 -10.03 6.67
CA TYR A 59 -6.55 -9.82 5.50
C TYR A 59 -6.68 -11.10 4.67
N ASP A 60 -7.71 -11.13 3.84
CA ASP A 60 -7.97 -12.17 2.86
C ASP A 60 -8.20 -11.57 1.46
N ASN A 61 -8.29 -12.47 0.46
CA ASN A 61 -8.59 -12.15 -0.93
C ASN A 61 -7.68 -11.07 -1.54
N GLN A 62 -6.42 -11.03 -1.12
CA GLN A 62 -5.44 -10.08 -1.61
C GLN A 62 -4.93 -10.45 -3.01
N LYS A 63 -4.47 -9.41 -3.70
CA LYS A 63 -3.60 -9.54 -4.87
C LYS A 63 -2.27 -8.86 -4.56
N THR A 64 -1.20 -9.39 -5.12
CA THR A 64 0.15 -8.81 -4.96
C THR A 64 0.53 -8.04 -6.21
N LEU A 65 1.06 -6.84 -6.02
CA LEU A 65 1.66 -6.01 -7.06
C LEU A 65 3.13 -5.77 -6.71
N TYR A 66 4.01 -5.76 -7.70
CA TYR A 66 5.42 -5.42 -7.51
C TYR A 66 5.64 -3.95 -7.83
N ALA A 67 6.05 -3.18 -6.82
CA ALA A 67 6.28 -1.75 -6.93
C ALA A 67 7.77 -1.42 -6.83
N THR A 68 8.24 -0.50 -7.67
CA THR A 68 9.57 0.12 -7.53
C THR A 68 9.34 1.59 -7.19
N PRO A 69 9.80 2.06 -6.01
CA PRO A 69 9.64 3.46 -5.62
C PRO A 69 10.30 4.43 -6.61
N ASP A 70 9.54 5.42 -7.07
CA ASP A 70 10.03 6.58 -7.81
C ASP A 70 9.99 7.81 -6.90
N TYR A 71 11.17 8.25 -6.46
CA TYR A 71 11.30 9.36 -5.52
C TYR A 71 10.76 10.67 -6.08
N GLU A 72 10.97 10.95 -7.37
CA GLU A 72 10.53 12.20 -7.98
C GLU A 72 9.02 12.26 -8.08
N LEU A 73 8.40 11.15 -8.51
CA LEU A 73 6.95 11.03 -8.57
C LEU A 73 6.30 11.17 -7.18
N ILE A 74 6.87 10.49 -6.18
CA ILE A 74 6.37 10.56 -4.80
C ILE A 74 6.48 11.98 -4.23
N GLN A 75 7.54 12.73 -4.53
CA GLN A 75 7.63 14.12 -4.09
C GLN A 75 6.57 15.00 -4.76
N LYS A 76 6.25 14.78 -6.04
CA LYS A 76 5.18 15.51 -6.74
C LYS A 76 3.81 15.25 -6.11
N MET A 77 3.54 14.01 -5.68
CA MET A 77 2.28 13.63 -5.03
C MET A 77 2.04 14.31 -3.69
N LYS A 78 3.10 14.65 -2.94
CA LYS A 78 2.96 15.36 -1.64
C LYS A 78 2.38 16.77 -1.76
N GLN A 79 2.35 17.35 -2.96
CA GLN A 79 1.93 18.72 -3.20
C GLN A 79 0.45 18.84 -3.66
N LEU A 80 -0.22 17.71 -3.84
CA LEU A 80 -1.66 17.61 -4.14
C LEU A 80 -2.46 17.56 -2.84
#